data_AF-A0A2V4W6I7-F1
#
_entry.id   AF-A0A2V4W6I7-F1
#
_cell.length_a   1.000
_cell.length_b   1.000
_cell.length_c   1.000
_cell.angle_alpha   90.00
_cell.angle_beta   90.00
_cell.angle_gamma   90.00
#
_symmetry.space_group_name_H-M   'P 1'
#
loop_
_entity.id
_entity.type
_entity.pdbx_description
1 polymer ?
#
loop_
_entity_poly.entity_id
_entity_poly.type
_entity_poly.pdbx_seq_one_letter_code
_entity_poly.pdbx_strand_id
1 'polypeptide(L)'
;MMQTLVEQLHELLSLTSYPKEQTESYVNRLLEAFKWEGVPYVEIKGEHYIVTIYERGVPSLTKKLKQKEEVLYWLLEDILFTAAHVNLLKKYGVDNVNTHLDYTNEVWREIEHNVRAAFDNIGDPYLSWHLNGKRRELERYQPKNEGEASS
;
A
#
# COMPACT_ATOMS: atom_id res chain seq x y z
N MET A 1 -17.05 0.88 -8.83
CA MET A 1 -16.05 1.69 -8.11
C MET A 1 -14.92 0.82 -7.56
N MET A 2 -15.20 -0.17 -6.69
CA MET A 2 -14.15 -1.08 -6.19
C MET A 2 -13.53 -1.95 -7.32
N GLN A 3 -14.37 -2.53 -8.17
CA GLN A 3 -13.92 -3.31 -9.33
C GLN A 3 -12.96 -2.51 -10.23
N THR A 4 -13.32 -1.26 -10.52
CA THR A 4 -12.50 -0.33 -11.33
C THR A 4 -11.22 0.13 -10.63
N LEU A 5 -11.13 0.02 -9.30
CA LEU A 5 -9.90 0.28 -8.54
C LEU A 5 -8.95 -0.92 -8.68
N VAL A 6 -9.49 -2.12 -8.51
CA VAL A 6 -8.76 -3.39 -8.65
C VAL A 6 -8.20 -3.59 -10.05
N GLU A 7 -9.01 -3.35 -11.09
CA GLU A 7 -8.57 -3.44 -12.48
C GLU A 7 -7.40 -2.50 -12.77
N GLN A 8 -7.46 -1.27 -12.29
CA GLN A 8 -6.37 -0.30 -12.47
C GLN A 8 -5.13 -0.65 -11.65
N LEU A 9 -5.28 -1.22 -10.45
CA LEU A 9 -4.13 -1.74 -9.71
C LEU A 9 -3.44 -2.87 -10.48
N HIS A 10 -4.19 -3.81 -11.04
CA HIS A 10 -3.60 -4.88 -11.86
C HIS A 10 -2.89 -4.33 -13.09
N GLU A 11 -3.50 -3.36 -13.79
CA GLU A 11 -2.89 -2.72 -14.95
C GLU A 11 -1.55 -2.06 -14.58
N LEU A 12 -1.54 -1.23 -13.53
CA LEU A 12 -0.33 -0.53 -13.07
C LEU A 12 0.74 -1.50 -12.58
N LEU A 13 0.37 -2.52 -11.81
CA LEU A 13 1.30 -3.53 -11.30
C LEU A 13 1.88 -4.39 -12.42
N SER A 14 1.14 -4.61 -13.51
CA SER A 14 1.62 -5.36 -14.68
C SER A 14 2.75 -4.66 -15.44
N LEU A 15 2.94 -3.34 -15.23
CA LEU A 15 4.06 -2.58 -15.78
C LEU A 15 5.36 -2.79 -15.00
N THR A 16 5.30 -3.39 -13.83
CA THR A 16 6.46 -3.57 -12.96
C THR A 16 7.18 -4.90 -13.22
N SER A 17 8.39 -5.05 -12.71
CA SER A 17 9.13 -6.31 -12.78
C SER A 17 8.71 -7.33 -11.71
N TYR A 18 7.73 -7.03 -10.86
CA TYR A 18 7.28 -7.96 -9.84
C TYR A 18 6.47 -9.10 -10.46
N PRO A 19 6.63 -10.35 -9.97
CA PRO A 19 5.84 -11.47 -10.45
C PRO A 19 4.34 -11.21 -10.30
N LYS A 20 3.59 -11.43 -11.40
CA LYS A 20 2.14 -11.23 -11.43
C LYS A 20 1.43 -11.95 -10.29
N GLU A 21 1.71 -13.23 -10.08
CA GLU A 21 1.13 -14.04 -9.00
C GLU A 21 1.32 -13.43 -7.61
N GLN A 22 2.51 -12.84 -7.36
CA GLN A 22 2.81 -12.15 -6.12
C GLN A 22 1.91 -10.92 -5.96
N THR A 23 1.87 -10.05 -6.96
CA THR A 23 1.08 -8.81 -6.92
C THR A 23 -0.42 -9.06 -6.90
N GLU A 24 -0.92 -10.06 -7.61
CA GLU A 24 -2.33 -10.45 -7.61
C GLU A 24 -2.80 -10.89 -6.24
N SER A 25 -1.96 -11.63 -5.50
CA SER A 25 -2.29 -12.05 -4.14
C SER A 25 -2.55 -10.86 -3.20
N TYR A 26 -1.83 -9.74 -3.38
CA TYR A 26 -2.02 -8.54 -2.58
C TYR A 26 -3.29 -7.77 -2.99
N VAL A 27 -3.55 -7.66 -4.30
CA VAL A 27 -4.76 -7.00 -4.80
C VAL A 27 -6.02 -7.77 -4.42
N ASN A 28 -5.99 -9.10 -4.51
CA ASN A 28 -7.14 -9.95 -4.16
C ASN A 28 -7.53 -9.80 -2.69
N ARG A 29 -6.56 -9.63 -1.78
CA ARG A 29 -6.83 -9.44 -0.36
C ARG A 29 -7.59 -8.16 -0.04
N LEU A 30 -7.54 -7.14 -0.92
CA LEU A 30 -8.34 -5.92 -0.75
C LEU A 30 -9.84 -6.19 -0.83
N LEU A 31 -10.24 -7.29 -1.50
CA LEU A 31 -11.63 -7.69 -1.72
C LEU A 31 -12.14 -8.71 -0.70
N GLU A 32 -11.27 -9.24 0.14
CA GLU A 32 -11.64 -10.26 1.11
C GLU A 32 -12.48 -9.66 2.24
N ALA A 33 -13.49 -10.42 2.69
CA ALA A 33 -14.28 -10.04 3.86
C ALA A 33 -13.46 -10.14 5.16
N PHE A 34 -12.44 -11.00 5.17
CA PHE A 34 -11.55 -11.17 6.31
C PHE A 34 -10.46 -10.10 6.32
N LYS A 35 -10.27 -9.47 7.48
CA LYS A 35 -9.32 -8.36 7.68
C LYS A 35 -7.99 -8.91 8.17
N TRP A 36 -7.10 -9.20 7.23
CA TRP A 36 -5.75 -9.68 7.52
C TRP A 36 -4.91 -8.63 8.24
N GLU A 37 -4.06 -9.09 9.16
CA GLU A 37 -3.11 -8.24 9.86
C GLU A 37 -2.09 -7.64 8.87
N GLY A 38 -1.86 -6.33 8.98
CA GLY A 38 -0.89 -5.61 8.14
C GLY A 38 -1.31 -5.43 6.67
N VAL A 39 -2.51 -5.86 6.26
CA VAL A 39 -2.99 -5.74 4.88
C VAL A 39 -4.01 -4.59 4.78
N PRO A 40 -3.92 -3.73 3.75
CA PRO A 40 -4.92 -2.71 3.54
C PRO A 40 -6.31 -3.29 3.25
N TYR A 41 -7.32 -2.67 3.84
CA TYR A 41 -8.72 -2.93 3.56
C TYR A 41 -9.39 -1.64 3.09
N VAL A 42 -10.19 -1.71 2.02
CA VAL A 42 -10.80 -0.53 1.40
C VAL A 42 -12.32 -0.59 1.49
N GLU A 43 -12.93 0.39 2.16
CA GLU A 43 -14.38 0.59 2.15
C GLU A 43 -14.73 1.82 1.31
N ILE A 44 -15.90 1.82 0.69
CA ILE A 44 -16.44 3.01 0.02
C ILE A 44 -17.62 3.52 0.84
N LYS A 45 -17.51 4.76 1.33
CA LYS A 45 -18.55 5.44 2.12
C LYS A 45 -18.93 6.76 1.45
N GLY A 46 -20.06 6.76 0.73
CA GLY A 46 -20.46 7.88 -0.11
C GLY A 46 -19.43 8.15 -1.20
N GLU A 47 -18.90 9.37 -1.24
CA GLU A 47 -17.85 9.79 -2.18
C GLU A 47 -16.41 9.53 -1.68
N HIS A 48 -16.24 8.79 -0.59
CA HIS A 48 -14.93 8.58 0.02
C HIS A 48 -14.51 7.11 0.03
N TYR A 49 -13.21 6.90 -0.09
CA TYR A 49 -12.53 5.65 0.15
C TYR A 49 -11.94 5.68 1.56
N ILE A 50 -12.25 4.68 2.36
CA ILE A 50 -11.69 4.47 3.68
C ILE A 50 -10.69 3.33 3.58
N VAL A 51 -9.40 3.64 3.68
CA VAL A 51 -8.33 2.64 3.71
C VAL A 51 -7.93 2.39 5.15
N THR A 52 -7.96 1.13 5.59
CA THR A 52 -7.66 0.74 6.96
C THR A 52 -6.63 -0.40 6.98
N ILE A 53 -5.59 -0.28 7.80
CA ILE A 53 -4.72 -1.40 8.18
C ILE A 53 -5.06 -1.78 9.61
N TYR A 54 -5.17 -3.09 9.85
CA TYR A 54 -5.40 -3.65 11.18
C TYR A 54 -4.12 -4.31 11.70
N GLU A 55 -3.84 -4.13 12.98
CA GLU A 55 -2.81 -4.86 13.74
C GLU A 55 -3.47 -5.47 14.97
N ARG A 56 -3.31 -6.79 15.16
CA ARG A 56 -3.95 -7.54 16.25
C ARG A 56 -5.45 -7.26 16.40
N GLY A 57 -6.15 -7.07 15.27
CA GLY A 57 -7.58 -6.78 15.21
C GLY A 57 -7.97 -5.32 15.51
N VAL A 58 -7.00 -4.44 15.79
CA VAL A 58 -7.23 -3.01 16.07
C VAL A 58 -6.79 -2.19 14.84
N PRO A 59 -7.55 -1.17 14.41
CA PRO A 59 -7.08 -0.26 13.37
C PRO A 59 -5.76 0.43 13.78
N SER A 60 -4.66 0.14 13.10
CA SER A 60 -3.37 0.83 13.30
C SER A 60 -3.23 2.04 12.38
N LEU A 61 -3.89 1.99 11.22
CA LEU A 61 -3.97 3.09 10.27
C LEU A 61 -5.39 3.20 9.73
N THR A 62 -5.92 4.42 9.66
CA THR A 62 -7.16 4.70 8.93
C THR A 62 -7.00 6.00 8.16
N LYS A 63 -7.35 5.98 6.87
CA LYS A 63 -7.30 7.14 5.96
C LYS A 63 -8.60 7.27 5.20
N LYS A 64 -9.05 8.52 5.07
CA LYS A 64 -10.21 8.91 4.29
C LYS A 64 -9.73 9.70 3.08
N LEU A 65 -9.87 9.11 1.91
CA LEU A 65 -9.44 9.67 0.63
C LEU A 65 -10.65 9.94 -0.24
N LYS A 66 -10.60 11.01 -1.03
CA LYS A 66 -11.70 11.36 -1.96
C LYS A 66 -11.33 11.04 -3.39
N GLN A 67 -10.09 11.30 -3.80
CA GLN A 67 -9.64 11.11 -5.18
C GLN A 67 -9.21 9.66 -5.39
N LYS A 68 -9.71 9.06 -6.49
CA LYS A 68 -9.42 7.66 -6.82
C LYS A 68 -7.92 7.45 -7.07
N GLU A 69 -7.27 8.41 -7.71
CA GLU A 69 -5.87 8.38 -8.07
C GLU A 69 -4.97 8.37 -6.82
N GLU A 70 -5.36 9.12 -5.77
CA GLU A 70 -4.65 9.11 -4.47
C GLU A 70 -4.80 7.77 -3.76
N VAL A 71 -5.97 7.13 -3.87
CA VAL A 71 -6.21 5.77 -3.33
C VAL A 71 -5.35 4.74 -4.08
N LEU A 72 -5.31 4.82 -5.40
CA LEU A 72 -4.46 3.97 -6.23
C LEU A 72 -3.00 4.13 -5.83
N TYR A 73 -2.51 5.36 -5.75
CA TYR A 73 -1.13 5.64 -5.37
C TYR A 73 -0.79 5.08 -3.99
N TRP A 74 -1.68 5.30 -3.00
CA TRP A 74 -1.45 4.82 -1.65
C TRP A 74 -1.36 3.29 -1.61
N LEU A 75 -2.28 2.60 -2.30
CA LEU A 75 -2.29 1.13 -2.40
C LEU A 75 -1.10 0.60 -3.20
N LEU A 76 -0.73 1.26 -4.29
CA LEU A 76 0.45 0.90 -5.08
C LEU A 76 1.71 0.97 -4.24
N GLU A 77 1.94 2.06 -3.52
CA GLU A 77 3.15 2.20 -2.69
C GLU A 77 3.20 1.14 -1.59
N ASP A 78 2.06 0.78 -1.01
CA ASP A 78 1.96 -0.28 -0.01
C ASP A 78 2.27 -1.68 -0.59
N ILE A 79 1.66 -2.01 -1.73
CA ILE A 79 1.87 -3.28 -2.43
C ILE A 79 3.32 -3.41 -2.89
N LEU A 80 3.90 -2.36 -3.49
CA LEU A 80 5.27 -2.37 -3.98
C LEU A 80 6.29 -2.48 -2.85
N PHE A 81 6.06 -1.78 -1.73
CA PHE A 81 6.90 -1.91 -0.55
C PHE A 81 6.84 -3.33 0.02
N THR A 82 5.64 -3.91 0.12
CA THR A 82 5.44 -5.29 0.59
C THR A 82 6.12 -6.29 -0.35
N ALA A 83 5.99 -6.12 -1.66
CA ALA A 83 6.62 -6.98 -2.64
C ALA A 83 8.15 -6.91 -2.60
N ALA A 84 8.71 -5.70 -2.51
CA ALA A 84 10.15 -5.47 -2.33
C ALA A 84 10.65 -6.16 -1.06
N HIS A 85 9.94 -5.97 0.05
CA HIS A 85 10.27 -6.53 1.34
C HIS A 85 10.27 -8.07 1.31
N VAL A 86 9.21 -8.69 0.77
CA VAL A 86 9.12 -10.16 0.62
C VAL A 86 10.25 -10.71 -0.25
N ASN A 87 10.66 -9.99 -1.30
CA ASN A 87 11.79 -10.42 -2.13
C ASN A 87 13.12 -10.37 -1.38
N LEU A 88 13.30 -9.40 -0.47
CA LEU A 88 14.48 -9.39 0.41
C LEU A 88 14.46 -10.52 1.42
N LEU A 89 13.30 -10.83 2.04
CA LEU A 89 13.19 -11.99 2.92
C LEU A 89 13.66 -13.27 2.21
N LYS A 90 13.20 -13.48 0.97
CA LYS A 90 13.65 -14.60 0.12
C LYS A 90 15.16 -14.53 -0.18
N LYS A 91 15.68 -13.37 -0.54
CA LYS A 91 17.10 -13.16 -0.85
C LYS A 91 18.02 -13.49 0.33
N TYR A 92 17.63 -13.09 1.54
CA TYR A 92 18.40 -13.32 2.77
C TYR A 92 18.05 -14.64 3.46
N GLY A 93 17.11 -15.43 2.92
CA GLY A 93 16.73 -16.73 3.47
C GLY A 93 16.06 -16.66 4.83
N VAL A 94 15.33 -15.57 5.10
CA VAL A 94 14.66 -15.31 6.38
C VAL A 94 13.14 -15.27 6.21
N ASP A 95 12.41 -15.52 7.30
CA ASP A 95 10.94 -15.62 7.30
C ASP A 95 10.23 -14.56 8.16
N ASN A 96 10.98 -13.76 8.92
CA ASN A 96 10.49 -12.82 9.94
C ASN A 96 9.53 -13.47 10.97
N VAL A 97 9.66 -14.78 11.17
CA VAL A 97 8.94 -15.55 12.20
C VAL A 97 9.95 -16.20 13.15
N ASN A 98 10.89 -16.96 12.59
CA ASN A 98 11.96 -17.63 13.31
C ASN A 98 13.32 -16.95 13.07
N THR A 99 13.47 -16.32 11.91
CA THR A 99 14.69 -15.68 11.43
C THR A 99 14.35 -14.30 10.91
N HIS A 100 15.11 -13.28 11.31
CA HIS A 100 14.70 -11.89 11.09
C HIS A 100 15.63 -11.20 10.10
N LEU A 101 15.06 -10.35 9.25
CA LEU A 101 15.83 -9.47 8.39
C LEU A 101 16.41 -8.32 9.22
N ASP A 102 17.74 -8.15 9.18
CA ASP A 102 18.39 -6.99 9.78
C ASP A 102 18.20 -5.77 8.87
N TYR A 103 17.35 -4.83 9.31
CA TYR A 103 17.02 -3.60 8.56
C TYR A 103 18.14 -2.55 8.61
N THR A 104 19.30 -2.91 8.07
CA THR A 104 20.44 -2.01 7.91
C THR A 104 20.15 -0.92 6.86
N ASN A 105 20.97 0.12 6.83
CA ASN A 105 20.90 1.16 5.79
C ASN A 105 21.07 0.59 4.37
N GLU A 106 21.69 -0.56 4.20
CA GLU A 106 21.81 -1.23 2.90
C GLU A 106 20.49 -1.89 2.48
N VAL A 107 19.85 -2.62 3.40
CA VAL A 107 18.52 -3.22 3.18
C VAL A 107 17.49 -2.15 2.84
N TRP A 108 17.47 -1.03 3.59
CA TRP A 108 16.57 0.09 3.29
C TRP A 108 16.81 0.69 1.91
N ARG A 109 18.07 0.92 1.53
CA ARG A 109 18.42 1.42 0.19
C ARG A 109 17.98 0.46 -0.92
N GLU A 110 18.04 -0.84 -0.68
CA GLU A 110 17.58 -1.83 -1.66
C GLU A 110 16.04 -1.83 -1.80
N ILE A 111 15.30 -1.70 -0.69
CA ILE A 111 13.84 -1.52 -0.74
C ILE A 111 13.50 -0.26 -1.54
N GLU A 112 14.08 0.88 -1.17
CA GLU A 112 13.82 2.16 -1.84
C GLU A 112 14.16 2.10 -3.33
N HIS A 113 15.28 1.46 -3.69
CA HIS A 113 15.68 1.27 -5.08
C HIS A 113 14.64 0.47 -5.86
N ASN A 114 14.19 -0.66 -5.31
CA ASN A 114 13.22 -1.54 -5.97
C ASN A 114 11.84 -0.89 -6.10
N VAL A 115 11.38 -0.17 -5.07
CA VAL A 115 10.12 0.59 -5.11
C VAL A 115 10.20 1.72 -6.14
N ARG A 116 11.30 2.49 -6.14
CA ARG A 116 11.51 3.56 -7.11
C ARG A 116 11.54 3.03 -8.54
N ALA A 117 12.24 1.92 -8.79
CA ALA A 117 12.30 1.29 -10.12
C ALA A 117 10.90 0.86 -10.60
N ALA A 118 10.04 0.38 -9.71
CA ALA A 118 8.65 0.06 -10.07
C ALA A 118 7.85 1.32 -10.42
N PHE A 119 8.00 2.41 -9.68
CA PHE A 119 7.35 3.68 -10.01
C PHE A 119 7.89 4.30 -11.30
N ASP A 120 9.18 4.12 -11.61
CA ASP A 120 9.79 4.55 -12.87
C ASP A 120 9.13 3.84 -14.06
N ASN A 121 8.89 2.53 -13.96
CA ASN A 121 8.19 1.76 -14.98
C ASN A 121 6.71 2.14 -15.12
N ILE A 122 6.05 2.50 -14.01
CA ILE A 122 4.65 2.95 -14.02
C ILE A 122 4.53 4.34 -14.65
N GLY A 123 5.47 5.24 -14.36
CA GLY A 123 5.50 6.61 -14.86
C GLY A 123 4.61 7.59 -14.07
N ASP A 124 4.41 8.77 -14.66
CA ASP A 124 3.64 9.86 -14.04
C ASP A 124 2.11 9.60 -14.06
N PRO A 125 1.37 10.08 -13.05
CA PRO A 125 1.82 10.95 -11.95
C PRO A 125 2.47 10.20 -10.77
N TYR A 126 2.47 8.86 -10.78
CA TYR A 126 2.84 8.04 -9.64
C TYR A 126 4.33 8.16 -9.28
N LEU A 127 5.21 8.24 -10.29
CA LEU A 127 6.63 8.52 -10.08
C LEU A 127 6.85 9.85 -9.38
N SER A 128 6.28 10.93 -9.91
CA SER A 128 6.37 12.25 -9.29
C SER A 128 5.83 12.25 -7.86
N TRP A 129 4.71 11.59 -7.59
CA TRP A 129 4.15 11.50 -6.24
C TRP A 129 5.04 10.73 -5.26
N HIS A 130 5.64 9.62 -5.69
CA HIS A 130 6.59 8.88 -4.88
C HIS A 130 7.81 9.72 -4.53
N LEU A 131 8.42 10.38 -5.53
CA LEU A 131 9.61 11.24 -5.32
C LEU A 131 9.33 12.44 -4.40
N ASN A 132 8.11 12.97 -4.41
CA ASN A 132 7.70 14.08 -3.56
C ASN A 132 7.14 13.64 -2.19
N GLY A 133 7.08 12.33 -1.91
CA GLY A 133 6.61 11.79 -0.64
C GLY A 133 5.11 12.01 -0.40
N LYS A 134 4.29 11.92 -1.46
CA LYS A 134 2.84 12.09 -1.42
C LYS A 134 2.16 11.18 -0.38
N ARG A 135 2.67 9.98 -0.10
CA ARG A 135 2.08 9.12 0.95
C ARG A 135 2.16 9.74 2.34
N ARG A 136 3.26 10.40 2.67
CA ARG A 136 3.36 11.13 3.96
C ARG A 136 2.36 12.28 4.03
N GLU A 137 2.06 12.94 2.91
CA GLU A 137 1.02 13.96 2.83
C GLU A 137 -0.37 13.35 3.07
N LEU A 138 -0.71 12.28 2.35
CA LEU A 138 -1.98 11.56 2.49
C LEU A 138 -2.18 11.00 3.90
N GLU A 139 -1.10 10.56 4.55
CA GLU A 139 -1.14 10.01 5.90
C GLU A 139 -1.17 11.06 7.00
N ARG A 140 -0.64 12.26 6.77
CA ARG A 140 -0.78 13.39 7.71
C ARG A 140 -2.19 13.94 7.76
N TYR A 141 -2.98 13.74 6.70
CA TYR A 141 -4.37 14.16 6.68
C TYR A 141 -5.21 13.25 7.59
N GLN A 142 -5.42 13.70 8.82
CA GLN A 142 -6.50 13.21 9.68
C GLN A 142 -7.71 14.13 9.45
N PRO A 143 -8.87 13.63 9.00
CA PRO A 143 -10.08 14.42 9.10
C PRO A 143 -10.28 14.74 10.58
N LYS A 144 -10.47 16.02 10.92
CA LYS A 144 -10.98 16.38 12.24
C LYS A 144 -12.24 15.54 12.49
N ASN A 145 -12.36 14.97 13.69
CA ASN A 145 -13.62 14.41 14.15
C ASN A 145 -14.66 15.52 14.16
N GLU A 146 -15.37 15.73 13.06
CA GLU A 146 -16.66 16.41 13.05
C GLU A 146 -17.67 15.45 13.67
N GLY A 147 -17.63 15.35 15.00
CA GLY A 147 -18.41 14.36 15.75
C GLY A 147 -18.44 14.52 17.26
N GLU A 148 -17.75 15.51 17.83
CA GLU A 148 -17.96 15.92 19.24
C GLU A 148 -18.27 17.41 19.30
N ALA A 149 -19.43 17.79 18.78
CA ALA A 149 -20.14 18.95 19.24
C ALA A 149 -21.60 18.54 19.50
N SER A 150 -22.03 18.75 20.73
CA SER A 150 -23.41 18.71 21.23
C SER A 150 -23.95 17.35 21.67
N SER A 151 -23.67 17.00 22.93
CA SER A 151 -24.72 16.70 23.94
C SER A 151 -24.20 17.06 25.32
#